data_AF-M1ZAF9-F1
#
_entry.id   AF-M1ZAF9-F1
#
_cell.length_a   1.000
_cell.length_b   1.000
_cell.length_c   1.000
_cell.angle_alpha   90.00
_cell.angle_beta   90.00
_cell.angle_gamma   90.00
#
_symmetry.space_group_name_H-M   'P 1'
#
loop_
_entity.id
_entity.type
_entity.pdbx_description
1 polymer ?
#
loop_
_entity_poly.entity_id
_entity_poly.type
_entity_poly.pdbx_seq_one_letter_code
_entity_poly.pdbx_strand_id
1 'polypeptide(L)'
;MSKLTILFLTLIWIYLIIKRSKFFLHMMQLEGYKEEQYRKWLQKSNNAYTERLKKNVIYILIITILFMIVAVFFNGNGSIRLPIWILYNILWIICIVPTSNSKDEEVKKPLVFTNRAKRLYATNLVLNVVLVLIAYIFYTKITNDNLFYFPTMLLIVTLLYYFQSETIVLSNVIIKPVENNINMRYFQQAQEKIRSMEDLHVVGITGSFGKTSTKFITGTILNEKYRVLNTPESYNTPMGLSMVINNQLNEEHQVFIAEMGARYIGDIKELAKLTRPRIGVITSIGPTHLETFKNLDNIMKTKYELIEELPTDGVAIFNYDDEHIKKLADKTFKEKILYGIDNPDELDVYAEEVEVSEIGSTFTIRDKKGNSIRCTTKLLGKHNIYNILAGVSVALAMGLNLQEIKKGIKKIQPVPHRLNIINPGTGVIIIDDAFNSNPIGAKAALDVLSQFKEGRKIIVTPGMVELGTREEEANRELGVNIGKVCDFTILIGEKRTIPIYEGLMETGYNEDNIYVVKNLEEATKIIQRIARPKDVILFENDLPDNYNE
;
A
#
# COMPACT_ATOMS: atom_id res chain seq x y z
N MET A 1 -3.74 53.74 14.57
CA MET A 1 -2.65 52.75 14.69
C MET A 1 -3.15 51.34 15.03
N SER A 2 -4.02 51.15 16.04
CA SER A 2 -4.42 49.81 16.50
C SER A 2 -5.10 48.89 15.46
N LYS A 3 -6.02 49.40 14.62
CA LYS A 3 -6.73 48.57 13.62
C LYS A 3 -5.81 48.00 12.52
N LEU A 4 -4.82 48.78 12.06
CA LEU A 4 -3.88 48.34 11.03
C LEU A 4 -2.94 47.25 11.57
N THR A 5 -2.48 47.40 12.81
CA THR A 5 -1.66 46.39 13.50
C THR A 5 -2.43 45.08 13.71
N ILE A 6 -3.70 45.15 14.13
CA ILE A 6 -4.55 43.96 14.27
C ILE A 6 -4.69 43.26 12.92
N LEU A 7 -5.00 43.99 11.85
CA LEU A 7 -5.10 43.43 10.50
C LEU A 7 -3.79 42.73 10.07
N PHE A 8 -2.65 43.36 10.31
CA PHE A 8 -1.33 42.79 10.00
C PHE A 8 -1.07 41.48 10.76
N LEU A 9 -1.34 41.44 12.07
CA LEU A 9 -1.18 40.25 12.90
C LEU A 9 -2.14 39.12 12.48
N THR A 10 -3.38 39.47 12.11
CA THR A 10 -4.35 38.53 11.54
C THR A 10 -3.85 37.93 10.22
N LEU A 11 -3.26 38.73 9.32
CA LEU A 11 -2.69 38.23 8.07
C LEU A 11 -1.51 37.27 8.32
N ILE A 12 -0.65 37.56 9.30
CA ILE A 12 0.43 36.64 9.71
C ILE A 12 -0.17 35.32 10.17
N TRP A 13 -1.19 35.35 11.04
CA TRP A 13 -1.82 34.13 11.52
C TRP A 13 -2.49 33.32 10.39
N ILE A 14 -3.21 33.99 9.47
CA ILE A 14 -3.82 33.34 8.31
C ILE A 14 -2.76 32.59 7.48
N TYR A 15 -1.63 33.25 7.19
CA TYR A 15 -0.52 32.63 6.47
C TYR A 15 0.02 31.39 7.19
N LEU A 16 0.24 31.48 8.51
CA LEU A 16 0.74 30.38 9.33
C LEU A 16 -0.21 29.18 9.34
N ILE A 17 -1.52 29.43 9.50
CA ILE A 17 -2.54 28.38 9.47
C ILE A 17 -2.59 27.72 8.10
N ILE A 18 -2.64 28.49 7.01
CA ILE A 18 -2.65 27.94 5.65
C ILE A 18 -1.47 26.99 5.44
N LYS A 19 -0.26 27.41 5.82
CA LYS A 19 0.95 26.60 5.67
C LYS A 19 0.88 25.32 6.51
N ARG A 20 0.47 25.43 7.77
CA ARG A 20 0.41 24.29 8.71
C ARG A 20 -0.75 23.32 8.42
N SER A 21 -1.90 23.84 8.00
CA SER A 21 -3.02 23.05 7.46
C SER A 21 -2.58 22.23 6.26
N LYS A 22 -1.82 22.84 5.33
CA LYS A 22 -1.32 22.15 4.14
C LYS A 22 -0.34 21.03 4.50
N PHE A 23 0.55 21.25 5.47
CA PHE A 23 1.45 20.23 6.00
C PHE A 23 0.69 19.03 6.58
N PHE A 24 -0.24 19.25 7.51
CA PHE A 24 -0.98 18.14 8.12
C PHE A 24 -1.98 17.48 7.17
N LEU A 25 -2.53 18.21 6.19
CA LEU A 25 -3.30 17.62 5.09
C LEU A 25 -2.45 16.62 4.30
N HIS A 26 -1.21 16.99 3.97
CA HIS A 26 -0.28 16.11 3.26
C HIS A 26 -0.01 14.84 4.04
N MET A 27 0.27 14.96 5.33
CA MET A 27 0.50 13.80 6.21
C MET A 27 -0.75 12.91 6.34
N MET A 28 -1.94 13.52 6.51
CA MET A 28 -3.21 12.78 6.51
C MET A 28 -3.44 12.05 5.18
N GLN A 29 -3.06 12.65 4.05
CA GLN A 29 -3.18 12.03 2.73
C GLN A 29 -2.22 10.85 2.54
N LEU A 30 -0.98 10.95 3.03
CA LEU A 30 0.00 9.84 2.97
C LEU A 30 -0.49 8.63 3.78
N GLU A 31 -1.11 8.87 4.92
CA GLU A 31 -1.71 7.85 5.80
C GLU A 31 -3.11 7.39 5.32
N GLY A 32 -3.45 7.64 4.05
CA GLY A 32 -4.70 7.18 3.45
C GLY A 32 -5.97 7.73 4.10
N TYR A 33 -5.88 8.89 4.77
CA TYR A 33 -6.94 9.53 5.56
C TYR A 33 -7.48 8.66 6.69
N LYS A 34 -6.66 7.73 7.21
CA LYS A 34 -7.01 6.86 8.33
C LYS A 34 -6.52 7.49 9.62
N GLU A 35 -7.47 7.81 10.51
CA GLU A 35 -7.20 8.52 11.77
C GLU A 35 -6.22 7.76 12.66
N GLU A 36 -6.34 6.44 12.77
CA GLU A 36 -5.45 5.63 13.60
C GLU A 36 -4.00 5.65 13.09
N GLN A 37 -3.81 5.51 11.77
CA GLN A 37 -2.48 5.52 11.15
C GLN A 37 -1.84 6.91 11.27
N TYR A 38 -2.61 7.96 10.99
CA TYR A 38 -2.20 9.34 11.19
C TYR A 38 -1.78 9.63 12.65
N ARG A 39 -2.51 9.10 13.63
CA ARG A 39 -2.13 9.25 15.06
C ARG A 39 -0.87 8.46 15.42
N LYS A 40 -0.69 7.25 14.89
CA LYS A 40 0.56 6.48 15.06
C LYS A 40 1.76 7.21 14.46
N TRP A 41 1.59 7.81 13.27
CA TRP A 41 2.61 8.66 12.66
C TRP A 41 2.92 9.88 13.53
N LEU A 42 1.89 10.57 14.05
CA LEU A 42 2.04 11.75 14.89
C LEU A 42 2.87 11.48 16.16
N GLN A 43 2.74 10.28 16.74
CA GLN A 43 3.51 9.87 17.93
C GLN A 43 4.99 9.60 17.62
N LYS A 44 5.32 9.21 16.39
CA LYS A 44 6.69 8.88 15.96
C LYS A 44 7.40 10.08 15.32
N SER A 45 6.66 11.04 14.76
CA SER A 45 7.23 12.16 14.01
C SER A 45 7.75 13.27 14.92
N ASN A 46 9.05 13.55 14.81
CA ASN A 46 9.69 14.71 15.45
C ASN A 46 9.38 16.04 14.71
N ASN A 47 8.88 15.97 13.48
CA ASN A 47 8.63 17.13 12.63
C ASN A 47 7.23 17.73 12.81
N ALA A 48 6.24 16.93 13.24
CA ALA A 48 4.91 17.42 13.58
C ALA A 48 4.94 18.52 14.66
N TYR A 49 5.83 18.34 15.65
CA TYR A 49 6.05 19.23 16.77
C TYR A 49 7.54 19.41 17.04
N THR A 50 8.18 20.28 16.26
CA THR A 50 9.60 20.60 16.44
C THR A 50 9.87 21.19 17.82
N GLU A 51 11.06 20.92 18.39
CA GLU A 51 11.48 21.50 19.68
C GLU A 51 11.42 23.03 19.68
N ARG A 52 11.75 23.64 18.54
CA ARG A 52 11.61 25.09 18.32
C ARG A 52 10.16 25.56 18.52
N LEU A 53 9.20 24.86 17.93
CA LEU A 53 7.79 25.19 18.05
C LEU A 53 7.31 25.04 19.50
N LYS A 54 7.59 23.91 20.15
CA LYS A 54 7.21 23.67 21.55
C LYS A 54 7.73 24.78 22.46
N LYS A 55 9.01 25.09 22.35
CA LYS A 55 9.68 26.14 23.13
C LYS A 55 9.06 27.53 22.88
N ASN A 56 8.79 27.88 21.63
CA ASN A 56 8.21 29.18 21.29
C ASN A 56 6.75 29.31 21.75
N VAL A 57 5.96 28.24 21.73
CA VAL A 57 4.59 28.25 22.29
C VAL A 57 4.62 28.44 23.81
N ILE A 58 5.55 27.78 24.52
CA ILE A 58 5.75 27.99 25.96
C ILE A 58 6.14 29.46 26.24
N TYR A 59 7.04 30.03 25.44
CA TYR A 59 7.39 31.45 25.58
C TYR A 59 6.19 32.36 25.35
N ILE A 60 5.39 32.14 24.31
CA ILE A 60 4.16 32.91 24.05
C ILE A 60 3.19 32.79 25.23
N LEU A 61 3.05 31.61 25.82
CA LEU A 61 2.21 31.40 27.01
C LEU A 61 2.71 32.24 28.21
N ILE A 62 4.01 32.16 28.52
CA ILE A 62 4.62 32.89 29.64
C ILE A 62 4.47 34.40 29.45
N ILE A 63 4.83 34.94 28.28
CA ILE A 63 4.71 36.38 28.01
C ILE A 63 3.25 36.85 28.04
N THR A 64 2.29 35.99 27.65
CA THR A 64 0.86 36.34 27.72
C THR A 64 0.37 36.39 29.16
N ILE A 65 0.80 35.46 30.02
CA ILE A 65 0.47 35.47 31.45
C ILE A 65 1.05 36.73 32.12
N LEU A 66 2.33 37.02 31.87
CA LEU A 66 2.97 38.24 32.38
C LEU A 66 2.25 39.50 31.89
N PHE A 67 1.89 39.55 30.60
CA PHE A 67 1.10 40.64 30.04
C PHE A 67 -0.26 40.78 30.76
N MET A 68 -0.98 39.68 31.01
CA MET A 68 -2.26 39.71 31.72
C MET A 68 -2.14 40.23 33.15
N ILE A 69 -1.08 39.85 33.88
CA ILE A 69 -0.83 40.35 35.24
C ILE A 69 -0.63 41.87 35.20
N VAL A 70 0.29 42.34 34.37
CA VAL A 70 0.57 43.78 34.18
C VAL A 70 -0.69 44.52 33.71
N ALA A 71 -1.49 43.88 32.85
CA ALA A 71 -2.73 44.43 32.35
C ALA A 71 -3.78 44.71 33.44
N VAL A 72 -3.89 43.81 34.41
CA VAL A 72 -4.78 43.98 35.57
C VAL A 72 -4.26 45.07 36.50
N PHE A 73 -2.95 45.09 36.80
CA PHE A 73 -2.36 46.06 37.73
C PHE A 73 -2.43 47.52 37.25
N PHE A 74 -2.21 47.75 35.94
CA PHE A 74 -2.22 49.10 35.37
C PHE A 74 -3.56 49.47 34.73
N ASN A 75 -4.67 49.08 35.35
CA ASN A 75 -5.99 49.35 34.81
C ASN A 75 -6.28 50.86 34.74
N GLY A 76 -6.69 51.36 33.57
CA GLY A 76 -6.98 52.78 33.33
C GLY A 76 -5.79 53.70 32.99
N ASN A 77 -4.52 53.22 32.99
CA ASN A 77 -3.36 54.07 32.68
C ASN A 77 -2.85 53.88 31.22
N GLY A 78 -3.42 54.65 30.29
CA GLY A 78 -3.15 54.51 28.85
C GLY A 78 -1.69 54.69 28.41
N SER A 79 -0.92 55.54 29.10
CA SER A 79 0.48 55.85 28.76
C SER A 79 1.43 54.67 28.97
N ILE A 80 1.13 53.80 29.93
CA ILE A 80 1.92 52.59 30.25
C ILE A 80 1.44 51.40 29.41
N ARG A 81 0.13 51.32 29.14
CA ARG A 81 -0.50 50.20 28.44
C ARG A 81 -0.06 50.08 26.98
N LEU A 82 0.06 51.19 26.25
CA LEU A 82 0.35 51.18 24.82
C LEU A 82 1.76 50.63 24.48
N PRO A 83 2.85 51.07 25.14
CA PRO A 83 4.19 50.50 24.90
C PRO A 83 4.26 48.99 25.19
N ILE A 84 3.62 48.53 26.27
CA ILE A 84 3.61 47.12 26.68
C ILE A 84 2.85 46.26 25.66
N TRP A 85 1.74 46.78 25.15
CA TRP A 85 0.99 46.12 24.07
C TRP A 85 1.80 46.00 22.77
N ILE A 86 2.53 47.05 22.39
CA ILE A 86 3.43 47.03 21.21
C ILE A 86 4.54 45.99 21.42
N LEU A 87 5.18 45.99 22.59
CA LEU A 87 6.25 45.05 22.94
C LEU A 87 5.76 43.60 22.85
N TYR A 88 4.57 43.29 23.37
CA TYR A 88 3.98 41.96 23.27
C TYR A 88 3.85 41.51 21.80
N ASN A 89 3.31 42.37 20.93
CA ASN A 89 3.10 42.03 19.52
C ASN A 89 4.42 41.74 18.80
N ILE A 90 5.48 42.49 19.10
CA ILE A 90 6.82 42.25 18.55
C ILE A 90 7.37 40.91 19.03
N LEU A 91 7.29 40.61 20.33
CA LEU A 91 7.72 39.34 20.90
C LEU A 91 6.95 38.16 20.30
N TRP A 92 5.64 38.31 20.13
CA TRP A 92 4.79 37.31 19.48
C TRP A 92 5.27 37.00 18.05
N ILE A 93 5.50 38.03 17.22
CA ILE A 93 6.02 37.87 15.85
C ILE A 93 7.37 37.13 15.84
N ILE A 94 8.31 37.54 16.71
CA ILE A 94 9.65 36.94 16.82
C ILE A 94 9.55 35.46 17.21
N CYS A 95 8.62 35.10 18.10
CA CYS A 95 8.41 33.73 18.51
C CYS A 95 7.75 32.88 17.42
N ILE A 96 6.75 33.39 16.71
CA ILE A 96 5.89 32.55 15.85
C ILE A 96 6.36 32.47 14.39
N VAL A 97 6.79 33.57 13.77
CA VAL A 97 7.13 33.58 12.33
C VAL A 97 8.23 32.58 11.98
N PRO A 98 9.31 32.43 12.78
CA PRO A 98 10.37 31.48 12.47
C PRO A 98 9.97 30.00 12.60
N THR A 99 8.85 29.67 13.25
CA THR A 99 8.35 28.28 13.32
C THR A 99 7.67 27.84 12.02
N SER A 100 7.38 28.77 11.11
CA SER A 100 6.80 28.47 9.80
C SER A 100 7.77 27.76 8.85
N ASN A 101 9.08 27.89 9.08
CA ASN A 101 10.12 27.26 8.29
C ASN A 101 10.53 25.92 8.92
N SER A 102 9.63 24.93 8.86
CA SER A 102 10.02 23.54 8.97
C SER A 102 10.72 23.15 7.67
N LYS A 103 11.91 22.55 7.76
CA LYS A 103 12.52 21.87 6.60
C LYS A 103 11.47 20.89 6.07
N ASP A 104 11.15 21.00 4.79
CA ASP A 104 10.29 20.03 4.13
C ASP A 104 10.96 18.66 4.33
N GLU A 105 10.23 17.70 4.91
CA GLU A 105 10.65 16.30 4.84
C GLU A 105 10.89 15.97 3.37
N GLU A 106 11.94 15.20 3.04
CA GLU A 106 12.09 14.62 1.72
C GLU A 106 11.00 13.56 1.52
N VAL A 107 9.77 14.02 1.29
CA VAL A 107 8.62 13.13 1.09
C VAL A 107 8.66 12.67 -0.36
N LYS A 108 8.83 11.36 -0.59
CA LYS A 108 8.82 10.76 -1.94
C LYS A 108 7.62 11.15 -2.80
N LYS A 109 6.45 11.37 -2.17
CA LYS A 109 5.19 11.69 -2.85
C LYS A 109 4.70 13.09 -2.48
N PRO A 110 4.64 14.04 -3.43
CA PRO A 110 4.15 15.38 -3.16
C PRO A 110 2.66 15.40 -2.83
N LEU A 111 2.21 16.44 -2.12
CA LEU A 111 0.79 16.66 -1.87
C LEU A 111 0.05 16.85 -3.21
N VAL A 112 -0.96 16.00 -3.45
CA VAL A 112 -1.85 16.11 -4.62
C VAL A 112 -3.24 16.56 -4.14
N PHE A 113 -3.69 17.73 -4.60
CA PHE A 113 -5.02 18.26 -4.30
C PHE A 113 -6.13 17.52 -5.07
N THR A 114 -6.39 16.28 -4.65
CA THR A 114 -7.57 15.51 -5.07
C THR A 114 -8.86 16.19 -4.63
N ASN A 115 -10.01 15.80 -5.19
CA ASN A 115 -11.31 16.34 -4.78
C ASN A 115 -11.59 16.13 -3.27
N ARG A 116 -11.17 14.98 -2.71
CA ARG A 116 -11.22 14.71 -1.27
C ARG A 116 -10.30 15.64 -0.48
N ALA A 117 -9.05 15.79 -0.91
CA ALA A 117 -8.10 16.70 -0.26
C ALA A 117 -8.60 18.15 -0.27
N LYS A 118 -9.16 18.62 -1.39
CA LYS A 118 -9.76 19.97 -1.50
C LYS A 118 -10.90 20.16 -0.51
N ARG A 119 -11.82 19.19 -0.39
CA ARG A 119 -12.93 19.26 0.58
C ARG A 119 -12.42 19.25 2.02
N LEU A 120 -11.52 18.32 2.37
CA LEU A 120 -10.94 18.26 3.71
C LEU A 120 -10.21 19.57 4.07
N TYR A 121 -9.43 20.10 3.14
CA TYR A 121 -8.72 21.37 3.32
C TYR A 121 -9.69 22.54 3.51
N ALA A 122 -10.72 22.65 2.66
CA ALA A 122 -11.75 23.67 2.80
C ALA A 122 -12.49 23.56 4.14
N THR A 123 -12.90 22.36 4.56
CA THR A 123 -13.50 22.10 5.87
C THR A 123 -12.57 22.53 7.00
N ASN A 124 -11.27 22.26 6.89
CA ASN A 124 -10.30 22.66 7.90
C ASN A 124 -10.11 24.17 7.99
N LEU A 125 -10.09 24.89 6.87
CA LEU A 125 -10.03 26.35 6.86
C LEU A 125 -11.29 26.97 7.47
N VAL A 126 -12.48 26.46 7.11
CA VAL A 126 -13.76 26.90 7.69
C VAL A 126 -13.79 26.63 9.19
N LEU A 127 -13.37 25.43 9.62
CA LEU A 127 -13.30 25.07 11.04
C LEU A 127 -12.39 26.02 11.82
N ASN A 128 -11.22 26.37 11.27
CA ASN A 128 -10.32 27.36 11.90
C ASN A 128 -10.98 28.73 12.05
N VAL A 129 -11.69 29.21 11.02
CA VAL A 129 -12.44 30.47 11.10
C VAL A 129 -13.53 30.40 12.16
N VAL A 130 -14.31 29.30 12.21
CA VAL A 130 -15.36 29.10 13.21
C VAL A 130 -14.78 29.08 14.63
N LEU A 131 -13.67 28.39 14.86
CA LEU A 131 -13.02 28.35 16.17
C LEU A 131 -12.53 29.74 16.61
N VAL A 132 -11.98 30.54 15.69
CA VAL A 132 -11.59 31.93 15.98
C VAL A 132 -12.81 32.81 16.26
N LEU A 133 -13.90 32.66 15.51
CA LEU A 133 -15.13 33.41 15.75
C LEU A 133 -15.75 33.06 17.11
N ILE A 134 -15.78 31.78 17.48
CA ILE A 134 -16.24 31.34 18.80
C ILE A 134 -15.37 31.97 19.88
N ALA A 135 -14.05 31.87 19.75
CA ALA A 135 -13.11 32.49 20.69
C ALA A 135 -13.32 34.00 20.81
N TYR A 136 -13.53 34.70 19.69
CA TYR A 136 -13.80 36.13 19.65
C TYR A 136 -15.13 36.50 20.34
N ILE A 137 -16.20 35.73 20.11
CA ILE A 137 -17.50 35.96 20.77
C ILE A 137 -17.36 35.80 22.29
N PHE A 138 -16.69 34.75 22.77
CA PHE A 138 -16.42 34.58 24.21
C PHE A 138 -15.56 35.72 24.75
N TYR A 139 -14.51 36.10 24.02
CA TYR A 139 -13.61 37.18 24.37
C TYR A 139 -14.35 38.51 24.59
N THR A 140 -15.22 38.90 23.64
CA THR A 140 -16.01 40.15 23.74
C THR A 140 -17.05 40.14 24.86
N LYS A 141 -17.48 38.97 25.35
CA LYS A 141 -18.37 38.85 26.51
C LYS A 141 -17.63 38.97 27.84
N ILE A 142 -16.36 38.60 27.89
CA ILE A 142 -15.55 38.58 29.12
C ILE A 142 -14.94 39.96 29.40
N THR A 143 -14.50 40.68 28.36
CA THR A 143 -13.81 41.97 28.52
C THR A 143 -14.43 43.06 27.66
N ASN A 144 -14.72 44.23 28.25
CA ASN A 144 -15.15 45.42 27.51
C ASN A 144 -13.98 46.19 26.87
N ASP A 145 -12.73 45.95 27.29
CA ASP A 145 -11.51 46.59 26.78
C ASP A 145 -10.81 45.72 25.70
N ASN A 146 -11.50 45.54 24.57
CA ASN A 146 -11.13 44.61 23.50
C ASN A 146 -9.75 44.89 22.85
N LEU A 147 -9.25 46.12 22.94
CA LEU A 147 -7.95 46.48 22.36
C LEU A 147 -6.80 46.06 23.27
N PHE A 148 -6.98 46.21 24.57
CA PHE A 148 -5.93 45.94 25.53
C PHE A 148 -5.73 44.44 25.78
N TYR A 149 -6.81 43.66 25.84
CA TYR A 149 -6.72 42.21 26.05
C TYR A 149 -6.47 41.42 24.76
N PHE A 150 -6.29 42.06 23.59
CA PHE A 150 -6.04 41.39 22.31
C PHE A 150 -4.90 40.34 22.31
N PRO A 151 -3.82 40.50 23.11
CA PRO A 151 -2.82 39.45 23.33
C PRO A 151 -3.38 38.08 23.75
N THR A 152 -4.50 38.02 24.45
CA THR A 152 -5.13 36.73 24.80
C THR A 152 -5.75 36.06 23.56
N MET A 153 -6.27 36.84 22.62
CA MET A 153 -6.67 36.33 21.30
C MET A 153 -5.46 35.84 20.51
N LEU A 154 -4.31 36.53 20.56
CA LEU A 154 -3.07 36.06 19.94
C LEU A 154 -2.58 34.73 20.53
N LEU A 155 -2.73 34.52 21.83
CA LEU A 155 -2.47 33.21 22.45
C LEU A 155 -3.43 32.14 21.92
N ILE A 156 -4.74 32.41 21.85
CA ILE A 156 -5.72 31.43 21.34
C ILE A 156 -5.40 31.03 19.90
N VAL A 157 -5.14 31.99 19.01
CA VAL A 157 -4.82 31.69 17.61
C VAL A 157 -3.46 30.98 17.47
N THR A 158 -2.53 31.20 18.40
CA THR A 158 -1.27 30.42 18.52
C THR A 158 -1.53 28.99 18.94
N LEU A 159 -2.44 28.76 19.89
CA LEU A 159 -2.84 27.40 20.30
C LEU A 159 -3.53 26.66 19.15
N LEU A 160 -4.40 27.34 18.39
CA LEU A 160 -5.00 26.76 17.18
C LEU A 160 -3.92 26.36 16.15
N TYR A 161 -2.92 27.23 15.93
CA TYR A 161 -1.77 26.88 15.10
C TYR A 161 -1.02 25.67 15.67
N TYR A 162 -0.73 25.63 16.97
CA TYR A 162 -0.03 24.50 17.59
C TYR A 162 -0.79 23.18 17.37
N PHE A 163 -2.08 23.15 17.75
CA PHE A 163 -2.97 21.98 17.68
C PHE A 163 -3.55 21.69 16.29
N GLN A 164 -2.93 22.21 15.23
CA GLN A 164 -3.43 22.03 13.87
C GLN A 164 -3.58 20.55 13.47
N SER A 165 -2.76 19.64 14.03
CA SER A 165 -2.90 18.20 13.77
C SER A 165 -4.28 17.67 14.16
N GLU A 166 -4.81 18.13 15.29
CA GLU A 166 -6.13 17.72 15.80
C GLU A 166 -7.26 18.40 15.04
N THR A 167 -7.09 19.65 14.62
CA THR A 167 -8.10 20.32 13.78
C THR A 167 -8.29 19.61 12.45
N ILE A 168 -7.22 19.05 11.85
CA ILE A 168 -7.32 18.25 10.63
C ILE A 168 -8.06 16.93 10.88
N VAL A 169 -7.81 16.26 12.01
CA VAL A 169 -8.56 15.05 12.40
C VAL A 169 -10.04 15.39 12.57
N LEU A 170 -10.36 16.45 13.31
CA LEU A 170 -11.75 16.90 13.51
C LEU A 170 -12.42 17.25 12.17
N SER A 171 -11.68 17.90 11.26
CA SER A 171 -12.17 18.20 9.90
C SER A 171 -12.48 16.93 9.11
N ASN A 172 -11.67 15.88 9.26
CA ASN A 172 -11.89 14.57 8.63
C ASN A 172 -13.15 13.89 9.19
N VAL A 173 -13.39 13.99 10.50
CA VAL A 173 -14.61 13.49 11.15
C VAL A 173 -15.84 14.24 10.62
N ILE A 174 -15.78 15.57 10.54
CA ILE A 174 -16.89 16.42 10.07
C ILE A 174 -17.25 16.11 8.61
N ILE A 175 -16.26 15.91 7.74
CA ILE A 175 -16.51 15.66 6.31
C ILE A 175 -16.91 14.20 6.01
N LYS A 176 -16.68 13.27 6.95
CA LYS A 176 -16.91 11.82 6.76
C LYS A 176 -18.30 11.45 6.23
N PRO A 177 -19.43 12.03 6.69
CA PRO A 177 -20.75 11.72 6.14
C PRO A 177 -20.88 12.10 4.65
N VAL A 178 -20.29 13.23 4.27
CA VAL A 178 -20.27 13.70 2.87
C VAL A 178 -19.41 12.77 2.02
N GLU A 179 -18.23 12.38 2.50
CA GLU A 179 -17.38 11.40 1.80
C GLU A 179 -18.07 10.05 1.63
N ASN A 180 -18.75 9.56 2.67
CA ASN A 180 -19.49 8.30 2.61
C ASN A 180 -20.63 8.37 1.58
N ASN A 181 -21.37 9.47 1.53
CA ASN A 181 -22.42 9.66 0.53
C ASN A 181 -21.86 9.72 -0.89
N ILE A 182 -20.72 10.39 -1.09
CA ILE A 182 -20.04 10.43 -2.39
C ILE A 182 -19.58 9.03 -2.80
N ASN A 183 -18.91 8.31 -1.90
CA ASN A 183 -18.43 6.95 -2.15
C ASN A 183 -19.59 6.00 -2.46
N MET A 184 -20.70 6.10 -1.71
CA MET A 184 -21.89 5.28 -1.94
C MET A 184 -22.51 5.54 -3.31
N ARG A 185 -22.53 6.79 -3.79
CA ARG A 185 -23.00 7.10 -5.15
C ARG A 185 -22.13 6.44 -6.21
N TYR A 186 -20.81 6.53 -6.10
CA TYR A 186 -19.90 5.85 -7.04
C TYR A 186 -20.07 4.32 -6.99
N PHE A 187 -20.27 3.77 -5.79
CA PHE A 187 -20.54 2.36 -5.59
C PHE A 187 -21.84 1.92 -6.29
N GLN A 188 -22.92 2.66 -6.08
CA GLN A 188 -24.23 2.39 -6.68
C GLN A 188 -24.19 2.51 -8.20
N GLN A 189 -23.57 3.56 -8.73
CA GLN A 189 -23.38 3.73 -10.18
C GLN A 189 -22.64 2.56 -10.81
N ALA A 190 -21.58 2.07 -10.14
CA ALA A 190 -20.81 0.93 -10.63
C ALA A 190 -21.65 -0.36 -10.60
N GLN A 191 -22.43 -0.54 -9.53
CA GLN A 191 -23.31 -1.69 -9.41
C GLN A 191 -24.44 -1.67 -10.45
N GLU A 192 -25.04 -0.51 -10.71
CA GLU A 192 -26.06 -0.31 -11.75
C GLU A 192 -25.50 -0.58 -13.14
N LYS A 193 -24.28 -0.08 -13.42
CA LYS A 193 -23.61 -0.30 -14.70
C LYS A 193 -23.31 -1.77 -14.98
N ILE A 194 -22.84 -2.52 -13.98
CA ILE A 194 -22.68 -3.98 -14.14
C ILE A 194 -24.03 -4.66 -14.37
N ARG A 195 -25.07 -4.25 -13.64
CA ARG A 195 -26.42 -4.83 -13.77
C ARG A 195 -27.05 -4.58 -15.14
N SER A 196 -26.74 -3.46 -15.79
CA SER A 196 -27.26 -3.14 -17.12
C SER A 196 -26.55 -3.89 -18.25
N MET A 197 -25.42 -4.56 -17.97
CA MET A 197 -24.66 -5.31 -18.97
C MET A 197 -24.94 -6.82 -18.83
N GLU A 198 -26.03 -7.29 -19.42
CA GLU A 198 -26.52 -8.67 -19.25
C GLU A 198 -25.51 -9.73 -19.75
N ASP A 199 -24.77 -9.43 -20.82
CA ASP A 199 -23.78 -10.33 -21.44
C ASP A 199 -22.39 -10.26 -20.78
N LEU A 200 -22.20 -9.41 -19.76
CA LEU A 200 -20.89 -9.25 -19.12
C LEU A 200 -20.59 -10.43 -18.19
N HIS A 201 -19.49 -11.13 -18.46
CA HIS A 201 -18.94 -12.12 -17.55
C HIS A 201 -18.01 -11.46 -16.52
N VAL A 202 -18.36 -11.58 -15.24
CA VAL A 202 -17.50 -11.08 -14.16
C VAL A 202 -16.78 -12.21 -13.46
N VAL A 203 -15.44 -12.09 -13.36
CA VAL A 203 -14.56 -13.03 -12.66
C VAL A 203 -13.98 -12.34 -11.42
N GLY A 204 -14.30 -12.86 -10.23
CA GLY A 204 -13.71 -12.41 -8.98
C GLY A 204 -12.47 -13.21 -8.63
N ILE A 205 -11.37 -12.54 -8.26
CA ILE A 205 -10.12 -13.21 -7.86
C ILE A 205 -9.70 -12.70 -6.49
N THR A 206 -9.57 -13.60 -5.52
CA THR A 206 -9.06 -13.29 -4.19
C THR A 206 -8.01 -14.30 -3.72
N GLY A 207 -7.34 -13.97 -2.62
CA GLY A 207 -6.31 -14.77 -2.00
C GLY A 207 -5.35 -13.93 -1.17
N SER A 208 -4.46 -14.61 -0.44
CA SER A 208 -3.41 -13.96 0.33
C SER A 208 -2.32 -13.44 -0.62
N PHE A 209 -1.90 -14.29 -1.57
CA PHE A 209 -0.87 -13.99 -2.56
C PHE A 209 -1.36 -14.32 -3.98
N GLY A 210 -0.60 -13.98 -5.02
CA GLY A 210 -0.90 -14.37 -6.42
C GLY A 210 -2.00 -13.57 -7.14
N LYS A 211 -2.95 -12.95 -6.42
CA LYS A 211 -4.12 -12.20 -6.96
C LYS A 211 -3.84 -11.40 -8.25
N THR A 212 -2.94 -10.41 -8.19
CA THR A 212 -2.65 -9.53 -9.32
C THR A 212 -2.03 -10.28 -10.50
N SER A 213 -1.12 -11.23 -10.22
CA SER A 213 -0.50 -12.06 -11.26
C SER A 213 -1.56 -12.93 -11.95
N THR A 214 -2.40 -13.62 -11.16
CA THR A 214 -3.53 -14.41 -11.68
C THR A 214 -4.48 -13.56 -12.51
N LYS A 215 -4.86 -12.37 -12.06
CA LYS A 215 -5.71 -11.45 -12.84
C LYS A 215 -5.13 -11.18 -14.23
N PHE A 216 -3.87 -10.75 -14.31
CA PHE A 216 -3.26 -10.41 -15.60
C PHE A 216 -3.08 -11.63 -16.50
N ILE A 217 -2.71 -12.77 -15.91
CA ILE A 217 -2.60 -14.05 -16.62
C ILE A 217 -3.97 -14.47 -17.19
N THR A 218 -5.01 -14.52 -16.35
CA THR A 218 -6.37 -14.85 -16.77
C THR A 218 -6.85 -13.91 -17.86
N GLY A 219 -6.65 -12.60 -17.71
CA GLY A 219 -7.07 -11.63 -18.73
C GLY A 219 -6.31 -11.80 -20.05
N THR A 220 -5.02 -12.12 -20.00
CA THR A 220 -4.23 -12.40 -21.22
C THR A 220 -4.71 -13.65 -21.94
N ILE A 221 -5.05 -14.71 -21.20
CA ILE A 221 -5.57 -15.95 -21.78
C ILE A 221 -6.96 -15.71 -22.38
N LEU A 222 -7.86 -15.05 -21.65
CA LEU A 222 -9.22 -14.78 -22.11
C LEU A 222 -9.28 -13.83 -23.31
N ASN A 223 -8.29 -12.95 -23.48
CA ASN A 223 -8.16 -12.06 -24.64
C ASN A 223 -7.98 -12.79 -25.97
N GLU A 224 -7.72 -14.11 -25.98
CA GLU A 224 -7.75 -14.89 -27.23
C GLU A 224 -9.16 -15.02 -27.82
N LYS A 225 -10.21 -14.89 -27.00
CA LYS A 225 -11.61 -15.10 -27.40
C LYS A 225 -12.52 -13.93 -27.05
N TYR A 226 -12.22 -13.20 -25.97
CA TYR A 226 -13.08 -12.17 -25.40
C TYR A 226 -12.40 -10.81 -25.36
N ARG A 227 -13.19 -9.73 -25.34
CA ARG A 227 -12.71 -8.39 -24.96
C ARG A 227 -12.72 -8.25 -23.44
N VAL A 228 -11.53 -8.23 -22.82
CA VAL A 228 -11.37 -8.30 -21.37
C VAL A 228 -10.94 -6.95 -20.77
N LEU A 229 -11.62 -6.51 -19.71
CA LEU A 229 -11.15 -5.45 -18.82
C LEU A 229 -10.57 -6.04 -17.54
N ASN A 230 -9.29 -5.78 -17.28
CA ASN A 230 -8.65 -6.05 -16.00
C ASN A 230 -8.65 -4.79 -15.13
N THR A 231 -8.72 -4.93 -13.81
CA THR A 231 -8.40 -3.80 -12.93
C THR A 231 -6.93 -3.38 -13.08
N PRO A 232 -6.62 -2.08 -13.18
CA PRO A 232 -5.25 -1.61 -13.27
C PRO A 232 -4.53 -1.84 -11.94
N GLU A 233 -3.23 -2.14 -12.03
CA GLU A 233 -2.32 -2.30 -10.89
C GLU A 233 -2.92 -3.20 -9.78
N SER A 234 -3.04 -2.70 -8.55
CA SER A 234 -3.65 -3.39 -7.40
C SER A 234 -4.95 -2.71 -6.95
N TYR A 235 -5.79 -2.27 -7.91
CA TYR A 235 -7.09 -1.69 -7.59
C TYR A 235 -8.05 -2.81 -7.16
N ASN A 236 -8.15 -2.99 -5.84
CA ASN A 236 -8.82 -4.14 -5.23
C ASN A 236 -9.68 -3.77 -4.00
N THR A 237 -10.01 -2.49 -3.86
CA THR A 237 -10.91 -1.93 -2.84
C THR A 237 -12.25 -1.51 -3.47
N PRO A 238 -13.33 -1.31 -2.69
CA PRO A 238 -14.63 -0.95 -3.26
C PRO A 238 -14.56 0.28 -4.16
N MET A 239 -13.91 1.36 -3.71
CA MET A 239 -13.74 2.56 -4.53
C MET A 239 -12.79 2.38 -5.71
N GLY A 240 -11.74 1.57 -5.56
CA GLY A 240 -10.87 1.21 -6.69
C GLY A 240 -11.65 0.53 -7.80
N LEU A 241 -12.47 -0.47 -7.46
CA LEU A 241 -13.31 -1.17 -8.42
C LEU A 241 -14.41 -0.28 -8.99
N SER A 242 -15.11 0.49 -8.15
CA SER A 242 -16.15 1.42 -8.62
C SER A 242 -15.59 2.42 -9.63
N MET A 243 -14.39 2.94 -9.40
CA MET A 243 -13.74 3.87 -10.33
C MET A 243 -13.41 3.22 -11.68
N VAL A 244 -12.92 1.98 -11.69
CA VAL A 244 -12.62 1.23 -12.93
C VAL A 244 -13.91 0.95 -13.70
N ILE A 245 -14.94 0.45 -13.01
CA ILE A 245 -16.23 0.14 -13.62
C ILE A 245 -16.85 1.41 -14.21
N ASN A 246 -16.91 2.50 -13.45
CA ASN A 246 -17.56 3.72 -13.91
C ASN A 246 -16.82 4.37 -15.09
N ASN A 247 -15.48 4.38 -15.08
CA ASN A 247 -14.70 5.16 -16.04
C ASN A 247 -14.12 4.35 -17.21
N GLN A 248 -13.93 3.04 -17.09
CA GLN A 248 -13.23 2.22 -18.09
C GLN A 248 -14.09 1.11 -18.69
N LEU A 249 -14.97 0.49 -17.91
CA LEU A 249 -15.88 -0.53 -18.43
C LEU A 249 -16.85 0.09 -19.45
N ASN A 250 -17.06 -0.57 -20.57
CA ASN A 250 -17.95 -0.12 -21.64
C ASN A 250 -18.58 -1.34 -22.34
N GLU A 251 -19.54 -1.11 -23.23
CA GLU A 251 -20.34 -2.14 -23.90
C GLU A 251 -19.51 -3.10 -24.77
N GLU A 252 -18.30 -2.72 -25.17
CA GLU A 252 -17.42 -3.62 -25.92
C GLU A 252 -16.81 -4.72 -25.04
N HIS A 253 -16.73 -4.51 -23.73
CA HIS A 253 -16.14 -5.48 -22.84
C HIS A 253 -17.12 -6.61 -22.56
N GLN A 254 -16.66 -7.83 -22.82
CA GLN A 254 -17.41 -9.06 -22.57
C GLN A 254 -17.02 -9.69 -21.24
N VAL A 255 -15.85 -9.33 -20.71
CA VAL A 255 -15.34 -9.88 -19.46
C VAL A 255 -14.77 -8.77 -18.60
N PHE A 256 -15.11 -8.79 -17.31
CA PHE A 256 -14.48 -7.95 -16.30
C PHE A 256 -13.82 -8.81 -15.22
N ILE A 257 -12.52 -8.64 -15.02
CA ILE A 257 -11.76 -9.36 -13.98
C ILE A 257 -11.54 -8.43 -12.78
N ALA A 258 -12.21 -8.74 -11.69
CA ALA A 258 -12.17 -8.02 -10.42
C ALA A 258 -11.18 -8.66 -9.45
N GLU A 259 -10.04 -8.00 -9.22
CA GLU A 259 -9.16 -8.34 -8.09
C GLU A 259 -9.79 -7.88 -6.78
N MET A 260 -9.87 -8.77 -5.78
CA MET A 260 -10.53 -8.49 -4.50
C MET A 260 -9.55 -8.61 -3.33
N GLY A 261 -9.22 -7.47 -2.73
CA GLY A 261 -8.37 -7.35 -1.54
C GLY A 261 -9.21 -7.31 -0.27
N ALA A 262 -8.67 -7.77 0.84
CA ALA A 262 -9.34 -7.70 2.13
C ALA A 262 -8.36 -7.56 3.28
N ARG A 263 -8.78 -6.81 4.29
CA ARG A 263 -8.11 -6.66 5.60
C ARG A 263 -9.05 -7.05 6.75
N TYR A 264 -10.35 -6.93 6.56
CA TYR A 264 -11.37 -7.26 7.56
C TYR A 264 -12.34 -8.29 7.00
N ILE A 265 -12.99 -9.02 7.91
CA ILE A 265 -14.11 -9.91 7.57
C ILE A 265 -15.24 -9.06 6.96
N GLY A 266 -15.83 -9.52 5.87
CA GLY A 266 -16.87 -8.82 5.11
C GLY A 266 -16.37 -7.99 3.92
N ASP A 267 -15.05 -7.72 3.83
CA ASP A 267 -14.49 -6.93 2.73
C ASP A 267 -14.69 -7.62 1.37
N ILE A 268 -14.46 -8.94 1.30
CA ILE A 268 -14.64 -9.70 0.05
C ILE A 268 -16.12 -9.79 -0.31
N LYS A 269 -16.98 -9.99 0.68
CA LYS A 269 -18.44 -9.94 0.50
C LYS A 269 -18.91 -8.61 -0.08
N GLU A 270 -18.39 -7.48 0.39
CA GLU A 270 -18.73 -6.15 -0.15
C GLU A 270 -18.32 -6.03 -1.63
N LEU A 271 -17.11 -6.48 -1.98
CA LEU A 271 -16.60 -6.47 -3.35
C LEU A 271 -17.36 -7.42 -4.28
N ALA A 272 -17.73 -8.61 -3.79
CA ALA A 272 -18.54 -9.56 -4.53
C ALA A 272 -19.95 -9.01 -4.78
N LYS A 273 -20.55 -8.30 -3.81
CA LYS A 273 -21.86 -7.63 -4.01
C LYS A 273 -21.79 -6.47 -5.00
N LEU A 274 -20.68 -5.74 -5.02
CA LEU A 274 -20.44 -4.68 -6.00
C LEU A 274 -20.37 -5.24 -7.42
N THR A 275 -19.60 -6.31 -7.59
CA THR A 275 -19.18 -6.80 -8.92
C THR A 275 -20.03 -7.95 -9.47
N ARG A 276 -20.77 -8.67 -8.61
CA ARG A 276 -21.63 -9.81 -8.96
C ARG A 276 -20.91 -10.87 -9.82
N PRO A 277 -19.76 -11.41 -9.37
CA PRO A 277 -19.02 -12.41 -10.13
C PRO A 277 -19.85 -13.69 -10.35
N ARG A 278 -19.69 -14.31 -11.52
CA ARG A 278 -20.19 -15.68 -11.80
C ARG A 278 -19.09 -16.73 -11.64
N ILE A 279 -17.83 -16.33 -11.73
CA ILE A 279 -16.67 -17.19 -11.48
C ILE A 279 -15.87 -16.59 -10.33
N GLY A 280 -15.55 -17.40 -9.32
CA GLY A 280 -14.76 -16.98 -8.15
C GLY A 280 -13.50 -17.83 -8.00
N VAL A 281 -12.34 -17.17 -7.93
CA VAL A 281 -11.03 -17.83 -7.80
C VAL A 281 -10.44 -17.53 -6.42
N ILE A 282 -10.05 -18.57 -5.68
CA ILE A 282 -9.18 -18.44 -4.50
C ILE A 282 -7.78 -18.93 -4.89
N THR A 283 -6.79 -18.03 -4.87
CA THR A 283 -5.43 -18.33 -5.32
C THR A 283 -4.56 -19.00 -4.26
N SER A 284 -4.55 -18.46 -3.04
CA SER A 284 -3.78 -19.00 -1.89
C SER A 284 -4.29 -18.48 -0.55
N ILE A 285 -4.04 -19.24 0.53
CA ILE A 285 -4.32 -18.81 1.91
C ILE A 285 -3.03 -18.87 2.73
N GLY A 286 -2.65 -17.75 3.34
CA GLY A 286 -1.49 -17.66 4.20
C GLY A 286 -1.54 -16.45 5.13
N PRO A 287 -0.59 -16.36 6.08
CA PRO A 287 -0.60 -15.34 7.13
C PRO A 287 -0.34 -13.95 6.53
N THR A 288 -1.40 -13.17 6.36
CA THR A 288 -1.34 -11.78 5.87
C THR A 288 -2.28 -10.90 6.69
N HIS A 289 -1.91 -9.63 6.91
CA HIS A 289 -2.73 -8.68 7.67
C HIS A 289 -3.24 -9.24 9.02
N LEU A 290 -2.39 -9.98 9.74
CA LEU A 290 -2.78 -10.64 10.99
C LEU A 290 -3.23 -9.67 12.08
N GLU A 291 -2.78 -8.41 12.06
CA GLU A 291 -3.27 -7.37 12.98
C GLU A 291 -4.78 -7.18 12.89
N THR A 292 -5.35 -7.24 11.68
CA THR A 292 -6.78 -7.02 11.45
C THR A 292 -7.57 -8.33 11.41
N PHE A 293 -7.01 -9.39 10.81
CA PHE A 293 -7.66 -10.71 10.76
C PHE A 293 -7.55 -11.51 12.05
N LYS A 294 -6.58 -11.20 12.93
CA LYS A 294 -6.28 -11.89 14.19
C LYS A 294 -5.73 -13.32 14.05
N ASN A 295 -6.27 -14.13 13.13
CA ASN A 295 -5.84 -15.51 12.91
C ASN A 295 -6.10 -15.98 11.47
N LEU A 296 -5.59 -17.17 11.13
CA LEU A 296 -5.69 -17.76 9.79
C LEU A 296 -7.12 -18.18 9.43
N ASP A 297 -7.91 -18.67 10.39
CA ASP A 297 -9.31 -19.08 10.15
C ASP A 297 -10.17 -17.91 9.66
N ASN A 298 -9.95 -16.71 10.21
CA ASN A 298 -10.61 -15.50 9.75
C ASN A 298 -10.19 -15.12 8.32
N ILE A 299 -8.92 -15.36 7.95
CA ILE A 299 -8.45 -15.18 6.56
C ILE A 299 -9.19 -16.17 5.65
N MET A 300 -9.21 -17.46 6.01
CA MET A 300 -9.89 -18.51 5.24
C MET A 300 -11.37 -18.18 5.04
N LYS A 301 -12.08 -17.83 6.13
CA LYS A 301 -13.48 -17.42 6.11
C LYS A 301 -13.70 -16.22 5.19
N THR A 302 -12.86 -15.19 5.31
CA THR A 302 -12.98 -13.96 4.51
C THR A 302 -12.75 -14.23 3.02
N LYS A 303 -11.75 -15.05 2.65
CA LYS A 303 -11.54 -15.40 1.22
C LYS A 303 -12.68 -16.24 0.66
N TYR A 304 -13.25 -17.12 1.50
CA TYR A 304 -14.39 -17.95 1.12
C TYR A 304 -15.68 -17.16 0.85
N GLU A 305 -15.83 -15.95 1.41
CA GLU A 305 -16.98 -15.07 1.13
C GLU A 305 -17.21 -14.85 -0.38
N LEU A 306 -16.15 -14.84 -1.19
CA LEU A 306 -16.29 -14.75 -2.65
C LEU A 306 -17.13 -15.91 -3.21
N ILE A 307 -16.84 -17.13 -2.77
CA ILE A 307 -17.52 -18.35 -3.23
C ILE A 307 -18.94 -18.40 -2.67
N GLU A 308 -19.16 -17.93 -1.44
CA GLU A 308 -20.49 -17.85 -0.83
C GLU A 308 -21.41 -16.91 -1.63
N GLU A 309 -20.90 -15.76 -2.06
CA GLU A 309 -21.67 -14.74 -2.78
C GLU A 309 -21.80 -15.01 -4.30
N LEU A 310 -21.16 -16.06 -4.85
CA LEU A 310 -21.45 -16.52 -6.21
C LEU A 310 -22.93 -16.95 -6.33
N PRO A 311 -23.55 -16.77 -7.52
CA PRO A 311 -24.87 -17.32 -7.78
C PRO A 311 -24.86 -18.85 -7.71
N THR A 312 -26.05 -19.47 -7.66
CA THR A 312 -26.19 -20.93 -7.53
C THR A 312 -25.58 -21.71 -8.69
N ASP A 313 -25.58 -21.10 -9.88
CA ASP A 313 -24.97 -21.59 -11.12
C ASP A 313 -23.56 -21.01 -11.38
N GLY A 314 -22.96 -20.39 -10.36
CA GLY A 314 -21.60 -19.87 -10.42
C GLY A 314 -20.54 -20.96 -10.24
N VAL A 315 -19.35 -20.72 -10.78
CA VAL A 315 -18.22 -21.66 -10.75
C VAL A 315 -17.15 -21.20 -9.76
N ALA A 316 -16.79 -22.08 -8.82
CA ALA A 316 -15.71 -21.88 -7.87
C ALA A 316 -14.40 -22.51 -8.38
N ILE A 317 -13.28 -21.82 -8.25
CA ILE A 317 -11.97 -22.31 -8.70
C ILE A 317 -11.01 -22.32 -7.52
N PHE A 318 -10.43 -23.49 -7.25
CA PHE A 318 -9.64 -23.75 -6.04
C PHE A 318 -8.27 -24.34 -6.38
N ASN A 319 -7.22 -23.76 -5.78
CA ASN A 319 -5.92 -24.41 -5.71
C ASN A 319 -6.02 -25.56 -4.70
N TYR A 320 -6.07 -26.79 -5.18
CA TYR A 320 -6.36 -27.95 -4.35
C TYR A 320 -5.11 -28.53 -3.66
N ASP A 321 -3.92 -28.07 -4.05
CA ASP A 321 -2.66 -28.39 -3.37
C ASP A 321 -2.48 -27.60 -2.06
N ASP A 322 -3.20 -26.49 -1.89
CA ASP A 322 -3.20 -25.70 -0.65
C ASP A 322 -4.14 -26.35 0.36
N GLU A 323 -3.60 -26.89 1.46
CA GLU A 323 -4.37 -27.61 2.48
C GLU A 323 -5.53 -26.79 3.09
N HIS A 324 -5.38 -25.47 3.19
CA HIS A 324 -6.44 -24.60 3.69
C HIS A 324 -7.55 -24.46 2.64
N ILE A 325 -7.17 -24.31 1.37
CA ILE A 325 -8.13 -24.21 0.26
C ILE A 325 -8.82 -25.56 0.03
N LYS A 326 -8.12 -26.69 0.14
CA LYS A 326 -8.70 -28.05 0.05
C LYS A 326 -9.91 -28.21 0.97
N LYS A 327 -9.78 -27.81 2.25
CA LYS A 327 -10.90 -27.81 3.22
C LYS A 327 -12.09 -26.95 2.77
N LEU A 328 -11.83 -25.84 2.09
CA LEU A 328 -12.89 -24.97 1.55
C LEU A 328 -13.53 -25.57 0.29
N ALA A 329 -12.73 -26.19 -0.57
CA ALA A 329 -13.20 -26.87 -1.77
C ALA A 329 -14.11 -28.05 -1.38
N ASP A 330 -13.71 -28.87 -0.40
CA ASP A 330 -14.45 -30.07 0.02
C ASP A 330 -15.85 -29.75 0.54
N LYS A 331 -16.00 -28.67 1.32
CA LYS A 331 -17.31 -28.21 1.81
C LYS A 331 -18.14 -27.45 0.77
N THR A 332 -17.60 -27.16 -0.41
CA THR A 332 -18.30 -26.42 -1.47
C THR A 332 -19.13 -27.36 -2.34
N PHE A 333 -20.44 -27.11 -2.37
CA PHE A 333 -21.41 -27.85 -3.19
C PHE A 333 -21.72 -27.20 -4.54
N LYS A 334 -21.32 -25.93 -4.76
CA LYS A 334 -21.43 -25.27 -6.06
C LYS A 334 -20.53 -25.96 -7.09
N GLU A 335 -20.79 -25.73 -8.38
CA GLU A 335 -19.89 -26.17 -9.44
C GLU A 335 -18.47 -25.66 -9.15
N LYS A 336 -17.48 -26.54 -9.27
CA LYS A 336 -16.10 -26.21 -8.93
C LYS A 336 -15.10 -26.86 -9.87
N ILE A 337 -13.97 -26.20 -10.06
CA ILE A 337 -12.80 -26.70 -10.77
C ILE A 337 -11.63 -26.71 -9.78
N LEU A 338 -11.05 -27.88 -9.60
CA LEU A 338 -9.88 -28.13 -8.76
C LEU A 338 -8.63 -28.09 -9.64
N TYR A 339 -7.69 -27.21 -9.32
CA TYR A 339 -6.42 -27.14 -10.02
C TYR A 339 -5.24 -27.33 -9.08
N GLY A 340 -4.13 -27.81 -9.63
CA GLY A 340 -2.92 -28.06 -8.86
C GLY A 340 -1.79 -28.64 -9.73
N ILE A 341 -0.72 -29.04 -9.08
CA ILE A 341 0.45 -29.70 -9.67
C ILE A 341 0.68 -31.04 -8.98
N ASP A 342 0.36 -31.11 -7.69
CA ASP A 342 0.56 -32.26 -6.84
C ASP A 342 -0.73 -33.13 -6.83
N ASN A 343 -0.61 -34.45 -6.76
CA ASN A 343 -1.75 -35.39 -6.73
C ASN A 343 -2.75 -35.25 -7.91
N PRO A 344 -2.30 -35.45 -9.17
CA PRO A 344 -3.10 -35.20 -10.37
C PRO A 344 -4.45 -35.95 -10.43
N ASP A 345 -4.57 -37.09 -9.75
CA ASP A 345 -5.79 -37.89 -9.71
C ASP A 345 -6.98 -37.19 -9.03
N GLU A 346 -6.72 -36.20 -8.16
CA GLU A 346 -7.75 -35.42 -7.47
C GLU A 346 -8.09 -34.10 -8.21
N LEU A 347 -7.42 -33.81 -9.34
CA LEU A 347 -7.46 -32.51 -10.01
C LEU A 347 -8.26 -32.54 -11.32
N ASP A 348 -9.02 -31.47 -11.57
CA ASP A 348 -9.69 -31.26 -12.85
C ASP A 348 -8.74 -30.71 -13.93
N VAL A 349 -7.75 -29.90 -13.50
CA VAL A 349 -6.76 -29.23 -14.35
C VAL A 349 -5.41 -29.23 -13.63
N TYR A 350 -4.36 -29.74 -14.26
CA TYR A 350 -3.05 -29.81 -13.62
C TYR A 350 -1.90 -29.60 -14.61
N ALA A 351 -0.71 -29.34 -14.06
CA ALA A 351 0.52 -29.23 -14.84
C ALA A 351 1.53 -30.31 -14.43
N GLU A 352 2.24 -30.85 -15.42
CA GLU A 352 3.35 -31.79 -15.25
C GLU A 352 4.59 -31.30 -16.01
N GLU A 353 5.72 -31.95 -15.77
CA GLU A 353 6.98 -31.72 -16.51
C GLU A 353 7.39 -30.24 -16.52
N VAL A 354 7.26 -29.59 -15.36
CA VAL A 354 7.58 -28.17 -15.18
C VAL A 354 9.09 -27.99 -15.16
N GLU A 355 9.60 -27.24 -16.13
CA GLU A 355 11.01 -26.91 -16.27
C GLU A 355 11.19 -25.39 -16.39
N VAL A 356 12.21 -24.87 -15.71
CA VAL A 356 12.58 -23.45 -15.74
C VAL A 356 13.89 -23.27 -16.51
N SER A 357 13.96 -22.19 -17.29
CA SER A 357 15.10 -21.82 -18.12
C SER A 357 15.28 -20.30 -18.16
N GLU A 358 16.36 -19.84 -18.79
CA GLU A 358 16.66 -18.42 -19.01
C GLU A 358 15.61 -17.65 -19.85
N ILE A 359 14.76 -18.38 -20.59
CA ILE A 359 13.68 -17.79 -21.40
C ILE A 359 12.29 -17.91 -20.75
N GLY A 360 12.22 -18.48 -19.54
CA GLY A 360 10.99 -18.71 -18.79
C GLY A 360 10.72 -20.19 -18.49
N SER A 361 9.45 -20.56 -18.34
CA SER A 361 9.04 -21.92 -17.95
C SER A 361 8.37 -22.70 -19.08
N THR A 362 8.59 -24.01 -19.11
CA THR A 362 7.89 -24.95 -20.00
C THR A 362 7.22 -26.05 -19.18
N PHE A 363 6.01 -26.45 -19.55
CA PHE A 363 5.19 -27.40 -18.78
C PHE A 363 4.08 -27.97 -19.66
N THR A 364 3.52 -29.12 -19.26
CA THR A 364 2.40 -29.76 -19.95
C THR A 364 1.13 -29.58 -19.11
N ILE A 365 0.10 -28.91 -19.66
CA ILE A 365 -1.22 -28.83 -19.04
C ILE A 365 -2.01 -30.09 -19.38
N ARG A 366 -2.72 -30.65 -18.40
CA ARG A 366 -3.67 -31.74 -18.58
C ARG A 366 -5.03 -31.40 -17.97
N ASP A 367 -6.09 -31.97 -18.52
CA ASP A 367 -7.43 -31.95 -17.92
C ASP A 367 -7.86 -33.38 -17.52
N LYS A 368 -8.89 -33.48 -16.67
CA LYS A 368 -9.48 -34.76 -16.27
C LYS A 368 -10.09 -35.58 -17.41
N LYS A 369 -10.26 -34.99 -18.60
CA LYS A 369 -10.78 -35.68 -19.80
C LYS A 369 -9.66 -36.36 -20.58
N GLY A 370 -8.40 -36.25 -20.12
CA GLY A 370 -7.23 -36.84 -20.75
C GLY A 370 -6.63 -35.98 -21.86
N ASN A 371 -7.13 -34.76 -22.08
CA ASN A 371 -6.53 -33.84 -23.03
C ASN A 371 -5.23 -33.29 -22.44
N SER A 372 -4.25 -33.04 -23.30
CA SER A 372 -2.97 -32.46 -22.87
C SER A 372 -2.42 -31.48 -23.89
N ILE A 373 -1.67 -30.49 -23.41
CA ILE A 373 -0.99 -29.53 -24.27
C ILE A 373 0.30 -29.00 -23.65
N ARG A 374 1.41 -29.07 -24.40
CA ARG A 374 2.69 -28.47 -24.01
C ARG A 374 2.65 -26.96 -24.20
N CYS A 375 3.00 -26.23 -23.14
CA CYS A 375 2.97 -24.78 -23.03
C CYS A 375 4.35 -24.22 -22.68
N THR A 376 4.57 -22.95 -23.05
CA THR A 376 5.78 -22.18 -22.77
C THR A 376 5.38 -20.77 -22.37
N THR A 377 5.98 -20.22 -21.31
CA THR A 377 5.72 -18.86 -20.81
C THR A 377 7.02 -18.18 -20.42
N LYS A 378 7.04 -16.84 -20.41
CA LYS A 378 8.16 -16.05 -19.87
C LYS A 378 8.19 -16.02 -18.34
N LEU A 379 7.10 -16.41 -17.68
CA LEU A 379 7.03 -16.41 -16.22
C LEU A 379 7.92 -17.49 -15.61
N LEU A 380 8.45 -17.22 -14.43
CA LEU A 380 9.30 -18.12 -13.66
C LEU A 380 8.61 -18.66 -12.41
N GLY A 381 8.94 -19.90 -12.04
CA GLY A 381 8.62 -20.49 -10.74
C GLY A 381 7.28 -21.21 -10.63
N LYS A 382 7.23 -22.21 -9.73
CA LYS A 382 6.06 -23.08 -9.49
C LYS A 382 4.80 -22.27 -9.13
N HIS A 383 4.95 -21.20 -8.34
CA HIS A 383 3.84 -20.30 -7.98
C HIS A 383 3.20 -19.62 -9.19
N ASN A 384 3.96 -19.29 -10.24
CA ASN A 384 3.38 -18.75 -11.47
C ASN A 384 2.69 -19.83 -12.30
N ILE A 385 3.12 -21.09 -12.21
CA ILE A 385 2.37 -22.21 -12.81
C ILE A 385 1.01 -22.37 -12.12
N TYR A 386 0.93 -22.29 -10.80
CA TYR A 386 -0.37 -22.23 -10.09
C TYR A 386 -1.23 -21.04 -10.55
N ASN A 387 -0.64 -19.85 -10.70
CA ASN A 387 -1.38 -18.69 -11.20
C ASN A 387 -1.89 -18.89 -12.63
N ILE A 388 -1.11 -19.56 -13.49
CA ILE A 388 -1.52 -19.93 -14.85
C ILE A 388 -2.64 -20.95 -14.80
N LEU A 389 -2.52 -22.01 -14.01
CA LEU A 389 -3.57 -23.04 -13.86
C LEU A 389 -4.89 -22.44 -13.40
N ALA A 390 -4.87 -21.48 -12.45
CA ALA A 390 -6.06 -20.74 -12.08
C ALA A 390 -6.71 -20.01 -13.27
N GLY A 391 -5.90 -19.34 -14.11
CA GLY A 391 -6.40 -18.68 -15.32
C GLY A 391 -6.88 -19.64 -16.41
N VAL A 392 -6.23 -20.80 -16.54
CA VAL A 392 -6.65 -21.91 -17.41
C VAL A 392 -8.00 -22.44 -16.97
N SER A 393 -8.21 -22.66 -15.66
CA SER A 393 -9.50 -23.09 -15.12
C SER A 393 -10.61 -22.08 -15.43
N VAL A 394 -10.34 -20.78 -15.32
CA VAL A 394 -11.31 -19.73 -15.72
C VAL A 394 -11.58 -19.82 -17.22
N ALA A 395 -10.55 -19.94 -18.05
CA ALA A 395 -10.69 -20.02 -19.50
C ALA A 395 -11.49 -21.25 -19.96
N LEU A 396 -11.28 -22.40 -19.33
CA LEU A 396 -12.05 -23.62 -19.57
C LEU A 396 -13.52 -23.46 -19.14
N ALA A 397 -13.78 -22.86 -17.96
CA ALA A 397 -15.14 -22.55 -17.51
C ALA A 397 -15.87 -21.57 -18.47
N MET A 398 -15.11 -20.72 -19.17
CA MET A 398 -15.60 -19.81 -20.20
C MET A 398 -15.58 -20.41 -21.62
N GLY A 399 -15.27 -21.70 -21.75
CA GLY A 399 -15.35 -22.43 -23.02
C GLY A 399 -14.26 -22.07 -24.03
N LEU A 400 -13.06 -21.68 -23.60
CA LEU A 400 -11.88 -21.71 -24.46
C LEU A 400 -11.38 -23.15 -24.61
N ASN A 401 -10.86 -23.48 -25.79
CA ASN A 401 -10.16 -24.74 -26.00
C ASN A 401 -8.68 -24.66 -25.63
N LEU A 402 -8.02 -25.80 -25.45
CA LEU A 402 -6.61 -25.86 -25.06
C LEU A 402 -5.66 -25.14 -26.03
N GLN A 403 -5.98 -25.10 -27.34
CA GLN A 403 -5.14 -24.40 -28.32
C GLN A 403 -5.21 -22.88 -28.16
N GLU A 404 -6.40 -22.33 -27.92
CA GLU A 404 -6.58 -20.92 -27.55
C GLU A 404 -5.82 -20.62 -26.26
N ILE A 405 -5.98 -21.46 -25.23
CA ILE A 405 -5.29 -21.30 -23.95
C ILE A 405 -3.77 -21.29 -24.13
N LYS A 406 -3.20 -22.21 -24.92
CA LYS A 406 -1.76 -22.22 -25.24
C LYS A 406 -1.30 -20.93 -25.91
N LYS A 407 -2.07 -20.40 -26.87
CA LYS A 407 -1.76 -19.13 -27.54
C LYS A 407 -1.75 -17.98 -26.55
N GLY A 408 -2.74 -17.92 -25.65
CA GLY A 408 -2.82 -16.93 -24.59
C GLY A 408 -1.65 -17.02 -23.61
N ILE A 409 -1.30 -18.23 -23.15
CA ILE A 409 -0.17 -18.46 -22.24
C ILE A 409 1.14 -17.95 -22.84
N LYS A 410 1.37 -18.17 -24.15
CA LYS A 410 2.58 -17.70 -24.84
C LYS A 410 2.70 -16.17 -24.85
N LYS A 411 1.58 -15.43 -24.76
CA LYS A 411 1.55 -13.96 -24.76
C LYS A 411 1.71 -13.33 -23.38
N ILE A 412 1.65 -14.12 -22.30
CA ILE A 412 1.81 -13.63 -20.93
C ILE A 412 3.13 -12.88 -20.79
N GLN A 413 3.06 -11.67 -20.25
CA GLN A 413 4.23 -10.89 -19.85
C GLN A 413 4.37 -10.93 -18.31
N PRO A 414 5.62 -10.90 -17.79
CA PRO A 414 5.86 -10.68 -16.37
C PRO A 414 5.24 -9.37 -15.91
N VAL A 415 4.68 -9.37 -14.72
CA VAL A 415 4.37 -8.11 -14.03
C VAL A 415 5.72 -7.52 -13.57
N PRO A 416 6.00 -6.22 -13.83
CA PRO A 416 7.24 -5.60 -13.37
C PRO A 416 7.52 -5.88 -11.89
N HIS A 417 8.79 -6.13 -11.55
CA HIS A 417 9.26 -6.40 -10.18
C HIS A 417 8.66 -7.65 -9.51
N ARG A 418 8.19 -8.63 -10.29
CA ARG A 418 7.68 -9.92 -9.78
C ARG A 418 8.32 -11.09 -10.54
N LEU A 419 9.54 -11.45 -10.14
CA LEU A 419 10.39 -12.44 -10.81
C LEU A 419 10.51 -12.21 -12.32
N ASN A 420 10.75 -10.95 -12.68
CA ASN A 420 10.91 -10.55 -14.07
C ASN A 420 12.35 -10.85 -14.53
N ILE A 421 12.50 -11.58 -15.64
CA ILE A 421 13.82 -11.79 -16.24
C ILE A 421 14.22 -10.56 -17.04
N ILE A 422 15.38 -10.01 -16.71
CA ILE A 422 16.04 -8.95 -17.45
C ILE A 422 17.34 -9.53 -18.00
N ASN A 423 17.45 -9.57 -19.33
CA ASN A 423 18.70 -9.91 -20.01
C ASN A 423 19.35 -8.61 -20.52
N PRO A 424 20.35 -8.06 -19.83
CA PRO A 424 21.02 -6.82 -20.23
C PRO A 424 21.91 -6.97 -21.49
N GLY A 425 22.00 -8.16 -22.09
CA GLY A 425 22.85 -8.42 -23.26
C GLY A 425 24.33 -8.64 -22.92
N THR A 426 24.69 -8.67 -21.63
CA THR A 426 26.05 -8.92 -21.14
C THR A 426 26.36 -10.40 -20.93
N GLY A 427 25.37 -11.28 -21.12
CA GLY A 427 25.46 -12.71 -20.83
C GLY A 427 25.14 -13.10 -19.39
N VAL A 428 24.84 -12.13 -18.51
CA VAL A 428 24.31 -12.36 -17.16
C VAL A 428 22.77 -12.38 -17.21
N ILE A 429 22.14 -13.18 -16.36
CA ILE A 429 20.69 -13.20 -16.20
C ILE A 429 20.33 -12.44 -14.93
N ILE A 430 19.45 -11.45 -15.03
CA ILE A 430 18.93 -10.73 -13.86
C ILE A 430 17.48 -11.17 -13.62
N ILE A 431 17.16 -11.51 -12.38
CA ILE A 431 15.80 -11.77 -11.90
C ILE A 431 15.44 -10.61 -10.97
N ASP A 432 14.43 -9.84 -11.36
CA ASP A 432 13.93 -8.69 -10.60
C ASP A 432 12.64 -9.08 -9.85
N ASP A 433 12.76 -9.23 -8.52
CA ASP A 433 11.67 -9.46 -7.56
C ASP A 433 11.67 -8.37 -6.47
N ALA A 434 11.86 -7.12 -6.90
CA ALA A 434 12.11 -5.99 -6.01
C ALA A 434 10.83 -5.30 -5.47
N PHE A 435 9.62 -5.84 -5.68
CA PHE A 435 8.39 -5.11 -5.32
C PHE A 435 8.06 -5.11 -3.82
N ASN A 436 7.93 -6.30 -3.22
CA ASN A 436 7.61 -6.46 -1.80
C ASN A 436 7.99 -7.87 -1.37
N SER A 437 8.75 -7.98 -0.28
CA SER A 437 9.19 -9.26 0.23
C SER A 437 8.34 -9.78 1.39
N ASN A 438 8.16 -11.09 1.41
CA ASN A 438 7.61 -11.85 2.52
C ASN A 438 8.25 -13.24 2.53
N PRO A 439 8.22 -13.99 3.65
CA PRO A 439 8.98 -15.24 3.77
C PRO A 439 8.65 -16.27 2.68
N ILE A 440 7.38 -16.36 2.28
CA ILE A 440 6.92 -17.29 1.25
C ILE A 440 7.40 -16.84 -0.13
N GLY A 441 7.33 -15.54 -0.43
CA GLY A 441 7.79 -14.94 -1.69
C GLY A 441 9.30 -15.07 -1.86
N ALA A 442 10.08 -14.69 -0.85
CA ALA A 442 11.54 -14.75 -0.87
C ALA A 442 12.04 -16.20 -1.05
N LYS A 443 11.40 -17.16 -0.35
CA LYS A 443 11.68 -18.59 -0.56
C LYS A 443 11.37 -19.03 -1.99
N ALA A 444 10.23 -18.63 -2.55
CA ALA A 444 9.87 -18.97 -3.93
C ALA A 444 10.85 -18.36 -4.96
N ALA A 445 11.39 -17.17 -4.70
CA ALA A 445 12.41 -16.55 -5.53
C ALA A 445 13.75 -17.32 -5.49
N LEU A 446 14.15 -17.77 -4.30
CA LEU A 446 15.32 -18.64 -4.12
C LEU A 446 15.11 -20.02 -4.77
N ASP A 447 13.91 -20.60 -4.66
CA ASP A 447 13.58 -21.85 -5.33
C ASP A 447 13.72 -21.71 -6.85
N VAL A 448 13.29 -20.58 -7.43
CA VAL A 448 13.51 -20.26 -8.86
C VAL A 448 15.00 -20.17 -9.17
N LEU A 449 15.75 -19.41 -8.37
CA LEU A 449 17.20 -19.25 -8.54
C LEU A 449 17.93 -20.59 -8.48
N SER A 450 17.48 -21.50 -7.61
CA SER A 450 18.08 -22.84 -7.42
C SER A 450 17.97 -23.72 -8.67
N GLN A 451 16.94 -23.52 -9.51
CA GLN A 451 16.68 -24.30 -10.71
C GLN A 451 17.60 -23.95 -11.89
N PHE A 452 18.30 -22.80 -11.84
CA PHE A 452 19.34 -22.48 -12.80
C PHE A 452 20.56 -23.38 -12.56
N LYS A 453 20.89 -24.17 -13.58
CA LYS A 453 21.95 -25.19 -13.52
C LYS A 453 23.33 -24.66 -13.94
N GLU A 454 23.36 -23.54 -14.65
CA GLU A 454 24.59 -22.92 -15.15
C GLU A 454 24.85 -21.61 -14.41
N GLY A 455 26.14 -21.26 -14.31
CA GLY A 455 26.58 -20.02 -13.68
C GLY A 455 26.47 -20.02 -12.16
N ARG A 456 26.97 -18.95 -11.55
CA ARG A 456 26.92 -18.73 -10.12
C ARG A 456 25.68 -17.92 -9.77
N LYS A 457 25.12 -18.18 -8.60
CA LYS A 457 23.88 -17.58 -8.09
C LYS A 457 24.24 -16.45 -7.14
N ILE A 458 23.83 -15.25 -7.47
CA ILE A 458 24.12 -14.04 -6.70
C ILE A 458 22.78 -13.47 -6.23
N ILE A 459 22.64 -13.20 -4.94
CA ILE A 459 21.47 -12.46 -4.43
C ILE A 459 21.87 -11.07 -3.96
N VAL A 460 21.01 -10.10 -4.23
CA VAL A 460 21.06 -8.74 -3.72
C VAL A 460 19.79 -8.52 -2.94
N THR A 461 19.90 -8.33 -1.62
CA THR A 461 18.71 -8.09 -0.78
C THR A 461 19.02 -7.11 0.34
N PRO A 462 18.13 -6.15 0.62
CA PRO A 462 18.16 -5.40 1.85
C PRO A 462 17.57 -6.17 3.03
N GLY A 463 16.90 -7.31 2.80
CA GLY A 463 16.08 -7.99 3.81
C GLY A 463 14.63 -7.52 3.85
N MET A 464 13.79 -8.34 4.48
CA MET A 464 12.36 -8.10 4.68
C MET A 464 12.07 -7.03 5.73
N VAL A 465 10.98 -6.29 5.52
CA VAL A 465 10.45 -5.25 6.42
C VAL A 465 8.98 -5.43 6.72
N GLU A 466 8.50 -4.70 7.71
CA GLU A 466 7.07 -4.62 8.06
C GLU A 466 6.50 -5.95 8.60
N LEU A 467 7.37 -6.81 9.14
CA LEU A 467 6.98 -8.10 9.75
C LEU A 467 6.79 -8.01 11.27
N GLY A 468 6.95 -6.83 11.85
CA GLY A 468 6.76 -6.58 13.28
C GLY A 468 7.75 -7.39 14.12
N THR A 469 7.27 -8.10 15.14
CA THR A 469 8.11 -8.90 16.03
C THR A 469 8.76 -10.12 15.37
N ARG A 470 8.32 -10.50 14.16
CA ARG A 470 8.86 -11.66 13.41
C ARG A 470 9.92 -11.27 12.39
N GLU A 471 10.25 -9.99 12.26
CA GLU A 471 11.16 -9.50 11.23
C GLU A 471 12.57 -10.08 11.36
N GLU A 472 13.09 -10.15 12.58
CA GLU A 472 14.41 -10.72 12.87
C GLU A 472 14.46 -12.22 12.55
N GLU A 473 13.49 -12.99 13.06
CA GLU A 473 13.35 -14.43 12.79
C GLU A 473 13.24 -14.72 11.28
N ALA A 474 12.35 -13.99 10.58
CA ALA A 474 12.15 -14.17 9.15
C ALA A 474 13.39 -13.85 8.32
N ASN A 475 14.12 -12.78 8.67
CA ASN A 475 15.37 -12.43 7.99
C ASN A 475 16.49 -13.43 8.30
N ARG A 476 16.53 -14.00 9.51
CA ARG A 476 17.44 -15.11 9.84
C ARG A 476 17.14 -16.35 9.01
N GLU A 477 15.87 -16.73 8.90
CA GLU A 477 15.44 -17.83 8.02
C GLU A 477 15.79 -17.55 6.55
N LEU A 478 15.64 -16.31 6.08
CA LEU A 478 16.06 -15.90 4.75
C LEU A 478 17.57 -16.12 4.56
N GLY A 479 18.40 -15.70 5.52
CA GLY A 479 19.85 -15.96 5.50
C GLY A 479 20.19 -17.45 5.36
N VAL A 480 19.51 -18.31 6.13
CA VAL A 480 19.67 -19.77 6.03
C VAL A 480 19.29 -20.30 4.64
N ASN A 481 18.22 -19.77 4.04
CA ASN A 481 17.79 -20.19 2.71
C ASN A 481 18.74 -19.69 1.62
N ILE A 482 19.26 -18.46 1.73
CA ILE A 482 20.27 -17.92 0.83
C ILE A 482 21.53 -18.80 0.87
N GLY A 483 21.98 -19.16 2.08
CA GLY A 483 23.21 -19.94 2.28
C GLY A 483 23.19 -21.32 1.61
N LYS A 484 21.99 -21.88 1.39
CA LYS A 484 21.80 -23.17 0.71
C LYS A 484 21.79 -23.06 -0.83
N VAL A 485 21.58 -21.87 -1.38
CA VAL A 485 21.27 -21.67 -2.80
C VAL A 485 22.31 -20.81 -3.51
N CYS A 486 22.77 -19.73 -2.89
CA CYS A 486 23.55 -18.68 -3.55
C CYS A 486 25.05 -18.89 -3.36
N ASP A 487 25.85 -18.55 -4.36
CA ASP A 487 27.32 -18.55 -4.27
C ASP A 487 27.87 -17.22 -3.72
N PHE A 488 27.17 -16.11 -3.99
CA PHE A 488 27.50 -14.78 -3.47
C PHE A 488 26.26 -14.07 -2.93
N THR A 489 26.45 -13.27 -1.89
CA THR A 489 25.39 -12.50 -1.24
C THR A 489 25.81 -11.04 -1.10
N ILE A 490 24.96 -10.12 -1.56
CA ILE A 490 25.12 -8.68 -1.39
C ILE A 490 23.97 -8.17 -0.51
N LEU A 491 24.31 -7.73 0.69
CA LEU A 491 23.40 -7.23 1.72
C LEU A 491 23.38 -5.70 1.71
N ILE A 492 22.19 -5.11 1.58
CA ILE A 492 22.01 -3.64 1.57
C ILE A 492 21.51 -3.17 2.94
N GLY A 493 22.33 -2.37 3.64
CA GLY A 493 22.03 -1.80 4.96
C GLY A 493 22.68 -2.59 6.08
N GLU A 494 23.64 -1.97 6.77
CA GLU A 494 24.55 -2.67 7.69
C GLU A 494 23.86 -3.25 8.93
N LYS A 495 22.94 -2.51 9.57
CA LYS A 495 22.34 -2.96 10.82
C LYS A 495 21.17 -3.90 10.57
N ARG A 496 20.38 -3.59 9.55
CA ARG A 496 19.15 -4.35 9.25
C ARG A 496 19.43 -5.76 8.74
N THR A 497 20.55 -5.99 8.06
CA THR A 497 20.88 -7.31 7.50
C THR A 497 21.66 -8.20 8.46
N ILE A 498 21.90 -7.77 9.71
CA ILE A 498 22.56 -8.59 10.74
C ILE A 498 21.86 -9.95 10.90
N PRO A 499 20.52 -10.05 11.00
CA PRO A 499 19.88 -11.35 11.15
C PRO A 499 20.09 -12.26 9.92
N ILE A 500 20.14 -11.68 8.71
CA ILE A 500 20.45 -12.43 7.47
C ILE A 500 21.88 -12.94 7.52
N TYR A 501 22.82 -12.11 7.94
CA TYR A 501 24.23 -12.49 8.12
C TYR A 501 24.35 -13.67 9.10
N GLU A 502 23.69 -13.59 10.26
CA GLU A 502 23.67 -14.69 11.22
C GLU A 502 23.12 -15.99 10.62
N GLY A 503 22.02 -15.91 9.87
CA GLY A 503 21.44 -17.05 9.17
C GLY A 503 22.37 -17.65 8.11
N LEU A 504 23.15 -16.84 7.39
CA LEU A 504 24.17 -17.33 6.45
C LEU A 504 25.24 -18.13 7.19
N MET A 505 25.74 -17.62 8.31
CA MET A 505 26.81 -18.28 9.09
C MET A 505 26.39 -19.64 9.64
N GLU A 506 25.10 -19.83 9.97
CA GLU A 506 24.57 -21.14 10.39
C GLU A 506 24.72 -22.24 9.33
N THR A 507 24.81 -21.86 8.05
CA THR A 507 24.99 -22.82 6.94
C THR A 507 26.45 -23.12 6.64
N GLY A 508 27.39 -22.48 7.32
CA GLY A 508 28.82 -22.54 6.98
C GLY A 508 29.16 -21.76 5.71
N TYR A 509 28.38 -20.71 5.40
CA TYR A 509 28.59 -19.86 4.23
C TYR A 509 29.96 -19.17 4.29
N ASN A 510 30.64 -19.08 3.14
CA ASN A 510 31.94 -18.42 3.10
C ASN A 510 31.79 -16.90 3.29
N GLU A 511 32.39 -16.35 4.35
CA GLU A 511 32.38 -14.92 4.66
C GLU A 511 32.97 -14.07 3.52
N ASP A 512 33.97 -14.57 2.78
CA ASP A 512 34.58 -13.84 1.65
C ASP A 512 33.59 -13.59 0.48
N ASN A 513 32.48 -14.33 0.46
CA ASN A 513 31.43 -14.21 -0.56
C ASN A 513 30.26 -13.31 -0.11
N ILE A 514 30.35 -12.70 1.08
CA ILE A 514 29.34 -11.77 1.61
C ILE A 514 29.85 -10.34 1.46
N TYR A 515 29.04 -9.50 0.83
CA TYR A 515 29.31 -8.07 0.66
C TYR A 515 28.21 -7.26 1.35
N VAL A 516 28.55 -6.46 2.35
CA VAL A 516 27.62 -5.52 2.99
C VAL A 516 27.86 -4.13 2.43
N VAL A 517 26.81 -3.49 1.91
CA VAL A 517 26.86 -2.19 1.23
C VAL A 517 25.75 -1.27 1.73
N LYS A 518 25.89 0.03 1.48
CA LYS A 518 24.91 1.03 1.98
C LYS A 518 23.69 1.19 1.09
N ASN A 519 23.87 1.03 -0.22
CA ASN A 519 22.84 1.33 -1.20
C ASN A 519 23.00 0.48 -2.47
N LEU A 520 21.99 0.57 -3.33
CA LEU A 520 21.93 -0.15 -4.60
C LEU A 520 23.06 0.24 -5.58
N GLU A 521 23.56 1.48 -5.51
CA GLU A 521 24.67 1.94 -6.37
C GLU A 521 25.97 1.19 -6.02
N GLU A 522 26.27 1.06 -4.73
CA GLU A 522 27.41 0.26 -4.25
C GLU A 522 27.24 -1.23 -4.59
N ALA A 523 26.03 -1.79 -4.40
CA ALA A 523 25.73 -3.16 -4.81
C ALA A 523 26.02 -3.38 -6.30
N THR A 524 25.61 -2.43 -7.15
CA THR A 524 25.83 -2.48 -8.60
C THR A 524 27.31 -2.47 -8.96
N LYS A 525 28.15 -1.69 -8.25
CA LYS A 525 29.61 -1.67 -8.45
C LYS A 525 30.24 -3.01 -8.09
N ILE A 526 29.78 -3.66 -7.01
CA ILE A 526 30.26 -5.00 -6.63
C ILE A 526 29.87 -6.02 -7.70
N ILE A 527 28.61 -6.01 -8.15
CA ILE A 527 28.10 -6.90 -9.21
C ILE A 527 28.97 -6.79 -10.46
N GLN A 528 29.26 -5.57 -10.92
CA GLN A 528 30.12 -5.34 -12.10
C GLN A 528 31.52 -5.93 -11.94
N ARG A 529 32.05 -6.03 -10.72
CA ARG A 529 33.36 -6.60 -10.44
C ARG A 529 33.33 -8.13 -10.39
N ILE A 530 32.28 -8.72 -9.81
CA ILE A 530 32.25 -10.15 -9.51
C ILE A 530 31.51 -10.99 -10.56
N ALA A 531 30.51 -10.42 -11.24
CA ALA A 531 29.63 -11.16 -12.15
C ALA A 531 30.37 -11.61 -13.42
N ARG A 532 30.05 -12.81 -13.88
CA ARG A 532 30.59 -13.45 -15.09
C ARG A 532 29.43 -13.87 -15.99
N PRO A 533 29.66 -14.04 -17.30
CA PRO A 533 28.65 -14.61 -18.20
C PRO A 533 28.07 -15.91 -17.62
N LYS A 534 26.77 -16.10 -17.81
CA LYS A 534 25.91 -17.17 -17.27
C LYS A 534 25.53 -17.06 -15.80
N ASP A 535 26.15 -16.17 -15.02
CA ASP A 535 25.70 -15.95 -13.64
C ASP A 535 24.25 -15.45 -13.63
N VAL A 536 23.55 -15.76 -12.53
CA VAL A 536 22.17 -15.38 -12.31
C VAL A 536 22.11 -14.52 -11.06
N ILE A 537 21.60 -13.30 -11.22
CA ILE A 537 21.52 -12.28 -10.17
C ILE A 537 20.05 -12.08 -9.80
N LEU A 538 19.70 -12.38 -8.56
CA LEU A 538 18.37 -12.11 -8.00
C LEU A 538 18.40 -10.80 -7.20
N PHE A 539 17.64 -9.80 -7.64
CA PHE A 539 17.28 -8.66 -6.80
C PHE A 539 16.00 -9.02 -6.05
N GLU A 540 16.12 -9.16 -4.74
CA GLU A 540 15.05 -9.57 -3.85
C GLU A 540 14.76 -8.43 -2.89
N ASN A 541 13.53 -7.91 -2.94
CA ASN A 541 13.06 -6.73 -2.22
C ASN A 541 13.72 -5.39 -2.62
N ASP A 542 12.95 -4.30 -2.52
CA ASP A 542 13.45 -2.93 -2.56
C ASP A 542 12.91 -2.17 -1.35
N LEU A 543 13.75 -1.36 -0.69
CA LEU A 543 13.32 -0.66 0.50
C LEU A 543 12.65 0.68 0.18
N PRO A 544 11.57 1.04 0.91
CA PRO A 544 11.15 2.42 1.01
C PRO A 544 12.27 3.29 1.63
N ASP A 545 12.34 4.58 1.26
CA ASP A 545 13.43 5.48 1.70
C ASP A 545 13.46 5.66 3.23
N ASN A 546 12.35 5.34 3.90
CA ASN A 546 12.23 5.41 5.35
C ASN A 546 13.13 4.40 6.09
N TYR A 547 13.73 3.44 5.36
CA TYR A 547 14.58 2.37 5.90
C TYR A 547 16.04 2.43 5.42
N ASN A 548 16.43 3.52 4.75
CA ASN A 548 17.83 3.74 4.37
C ASN A 548 18.67 4.07 5.61
N GLU A 549 19.80 3.39 5.78
CA GLU A 549 20.73 3.51 6.91
C GLU A 549 22.05 4.19 6.53
#